data_AF-A0A9R1TZH5-F1
#
_entry.id   AF-A0A9R1TZH5-F1
#
_cell.length_a   1.000
_cell.length_b   1.000
_cell.length_c   1.000
_cell.angle_alpha   90.00
_cell.angle_beta   90.00
_cell.angle_gamma   90.00
#
_symmetry.space_group_name_H-M   'P 1'
#
loop_
_entity.id
_entity.type
_entity.pdbx_description
1 polymer ?
#
loop_
_entity_poly.entity_id
_entity_poly.type
_entity_poly.pdbx_seq_one_letter_code
_entity_poly.pdbx_strand_id
1 'polypeptide(L)'
;MRIRRASGKDRVIMSQNAVETLPIRLTKFFLSAAGFTIATTRREKILVDVIVTYSTIALAFACFVTGVDIYNCWGSFYEFVYSFIGFGTCCIVQSKFAVFMVKRKKYLNLMRYTSDILWTRHHTEYGKGVIKDCERQAMYFIVLFTFLAQGVSLCYTVQPILLNIGRNETDRLFPFTFWVDLPIYVSPWFEIAFVVQVLSCYHTSICYFCFDNYLALTNIFITGQFKILKNRLEVLFDADHVNLQEPEGNRRTSWYLTKSRRMNRLVHEYKLCIKQHQLLIDLVDQVEDLYSFINLLQLVVLAWEFTDETHSFYRVLRWMFYTTLHVRLHVQ
;
A
#
# COMPACT_ATOMS: atom_id res chain seq x y z
N MET A 1 -16.79 33.42 -19.67
CA MET A 1 -15.91 33.69 -18.50
C MET A 1 -14.49 33.26 -18.88
N ARG A 2 -13.58 34.21 -19.14
CA ARG A 2 -12.20 33.94 -19.60
C ARG A 2 -11.42 33.24 -18.49
N ILE A 3 -10.97 32.02 -18.75
CA ILE A 3 -10.04 31.27 -17.91
C ILE A 3 -8.70 32.02 -17.92
N ARG A 4 -8.41 32.76 -16.86
CA ARG A 4 -7.08 33.34 -16.64
C ARG A 4 -6.11 32.17 -16.41
N ARG A 5 -5.19 31.98 -17.35
CA ARG A 5 -4.00 31.13 -17.17
C ARG A 5 -3.23 31.65 -15.95
N ALA A 6 -3.19 30.86 -14.88
CA ALA A 6 -2.35 31.15 -13.73
C ALA A 6 -0.88 31.18 -14.18
N SER A 7 -0.21 32.28 -13.84
CA SER A 7 1.17 32.58 -14.22
C SER A 7 2.14 31.62 -13.52
N GLY A 8 3.25 31.27 -14.18
CA GLY A 8 4.26 30.36 -13.67
C GLY A 8 4.88 30.76 -12.31
N LYS A 9 4.66 32.01 -11.87
CA LYS A 9 5.11 32.52 -10.56
C LYS A 9 4.22 32.04 -9.39
N ASP A 10 2.92 31.85 -9.61
CA ASP A 10 2.00 31.36 -8.57
C ASP A 10 2.21 29.87 -8.27
N ARG A 11 2.66 29.12 -9.29
CA ARG A 11 3.05 27.71 -9.13
C ARG A 11 4.34 27.51 -8.33
N VAL A 12 5.21 28.53 -8.29
CA VAL A 12 6.45 28.52 -7.50
C VAL A 12 6.20 28.97 -6.06
N ILE A 13 5.16 29.78 -5.80
CA ILE A 13 4.79 30.20 -4.43
C ILE A 13 3.97 29.10 -3.71
N MET A 14 3.29 28.21 -4.44
CA MET A 14 2.70 26.97 -3.90
C MET A 14 3.75 25.87 -3.59
N SER A 15 5.04 26.19 -3.69
CA SER A 15 6.18 25.39 -3.22
C SER A 15 6.79 25.99 -1.93
N GLN A 16 5.98 26.59 -1.06
CA GLN A 16 6.40 26.79 0.33
C GLN A 16 6.37 25.45 1.06
N ASN A 17 7.49 24.73 0.99
CA ASN A 17 7.87 23.51 1.70
C ASN A 17 6.93 23.12 2.86
N ALA A 18 5.86 22.39 2.55
CA ALA A 18 5.36 21.41 3.50
C ALA A 18 6.50 20.41 3.65
N VAL A 19 7.15 20.38 4.81
CA VAL A 19 8.15 19.35 5.10
C VAL A 19 7.42 18.02 5.00
N GLU A 20 7.63 17.30 3.90
CA GLU A 20 7.01 15.99 3.70
C GLU A 20 7.45 15.09 4.85
N THR A 21 6.48 14.61 5.62
CA THR A 21 6.81 13.80 6.79
C THR A 21 7.29 12.42 6.36
N LEU A 22 8.13 11.82 7.20
CA LEU A 22 8.80 10.56 6.91
C LEU A 22 7.90 9.44 6.34
N PRO A 23 6.70 9.14 6.89
CA PRO A 23 5.86 8.08 6.34
C PRO A 23 5.41 8.36 4.90
N ILE A 24 5.10 9.62 4.57
CA ILE A 24 4.71 10.03 3.21
C ILE A 24 5.88 9.84 2.26
N ARG A 25 7.08 10.27 2.67
CA ARG A 25 8.29 10.15 1.86
C ARG A 25 8.66 8.69 1.59
N LEU A 26 8.54 7.83 2.60
CA LEU A 26 8.78 6.39 2.46
C LEU A 26 7.78 5.74 1.50
N THR A 27 6.49 6.01 1.64
CA THR A 27 5.47 5.48 0.72
C THR A 27 5.70 5.97 -0.71
N LYS A 28 6.02 7.26 -0.92
CA LYS A 28 6.38 7.79 -2.23
C LYS A 28 7.62 7.12 -2.81
N PHE A 29 8.62 6.81 -1.98
CA PHE A 29 9.82 6.10 -2.41
C PHE A 29 9.49 4.69 -2.91
N PHE A 30 8.69 3.91 -2.16
CA PHE A 30 8.28 2.56 -2.59
C PHE A 30 7.42 2.59 -3.86
N LEU A 31 6.47 3.53 -3.96
CA LEU A 31 5.69 3.72 -5.19
C LEU A 31 6.58 4.15 -6.37
N SER A 32 7.58 5.00 -6.13
CA SER A 32 8.55 5.39 -7.15
C SER A 32 9.39 4.21 -7.61
N ALA A 33 9.79 3.31 -6.71
CA ALA A 33 10.49 2.07 -7.04
C ALA A 33 9.64 1.12 -7.90
N ALA A 34 8.30 1.18 -7.77
CA ALA A 34 7.35 0.46 -8.62
C ALA A 34 6.93 1.22 -9.90
N GLY A 35 7.48 2.42 -10.16
CA GLY A 35 7.17 3.21 -11.37
C GLY A 35 5.96 4.17 -11.26
N PHE A 36 5.44 4.40 -10.05
CA PHE A 36 4.30 5.26 -9.77
C PHE A 36 4.73 6.58 -9.11
N THR A 37 5.38 7.45 -9.87
CA THR A 37 5.77 8.80 -9.40
C THR A 37 5.19 9.91 -10.27
N ILE A 38 4.99 11.08 -9.65
CA ILE A 38 4.47 12.27 -10.31
C ILE A 38 5.62 12.93 -11.09
N ALA A 39 5.83 12.49 -12.32
CA ALA A 39 6.86 13.06 -13.18
C ALA A 39 6.44 14.45 -13.70
N THR A 40 7.26 15.46 -13.44
CA THR A 40 7.07 16.85 -13.88
C THR A 40 8.00 17.20 -15.05
N THR A 41 9.21 16.63 -15.09
CA THR A 41 10.21 16.91 -16.14
C THR A 41 10.27 15.82 -17.22
N ARG A 42 10.83 16.15 -18.39
CA ARG A 42 11.01 15.19 -19.50
C ARG A 42 11.96 14.04 -19.10
N ARG A 43 12.99 14.32 -18.31
CA ARG A 43 13.93 13.30 -17.81
C ARG A 43 13.26 12.35 -16.81
N GLU A 44 12.47 12.88 -15.88
CA GLU A 44 11.69 12.06 -14.96
C GLU A 44 10.73 11.12 -15.71
N LYS A 45 10.05 11.60 -16.76
CA LYS A 45 9.16 10.73 -17.55
C LYS A 45 9.89 9.53 -18.15
N ILE A 46 11.09 9.75 -18.69
CA ILE A 46 11.90 8.66 -19.25
C ILE A 46 12.34 7.70 -18.14
N LEU A 47 12.83 8.20 -17.01
CA LEU A 47 13.23 7.36 -15.88
C LEU A 47 12.07 6.49 -15.39
N VAL A 48 10.88 7.07 -15.28
CA VAL A 48 9.69 6.34 -14.84
C VAL A 48 9.28 5.27 -15.84
N ASP A 49 9.39 5.55 -17.14
CA ASP A 49 9.11 4.57 -18.19
C ASP A 49 10.09 3.39 -18.15
N VAL A 50 11.37 3.68 -17.92
CA VAL A 50 12.41 2.66 -17.70
C VAL A 50 12.11 1.82 -16.47
N ILE A 51 11.75 2.44 -15.35
CA ILE A 51 11.39 1.72 -14.10
C ILE A 51 10.17 0.83 -14.32
N VAL A 52 9.12 1.34 -14.96
CA VAL A 52 7.92 0.55 -15.28
C VAL A 52 8.25 -0.65 -16.18
N THR A 53 9.09 -0.44 -17.19
CA THR A 53 9.54 -1.51 -18.09
C THR A 53 10.33 -2.57 -17.33
N TYR A 54 11.28 -2.14 -16.49
CA TYR A 54 12.01 -3.02 -15.59
C TYR A 54 11.08 -3.81 -14.67
N SER A 55 10.13 -3.15 -14.02
CA SER A 55 9.14 -3.80 -13.13
C SER A 55 8.32 -4.85 -13.87
N THR A 56 7.88 -4.54 -15.08
CA THR A 56 7.11 -5.47 -15.92
C THR A 56 7.94 -6.72 -16.27
N ILE A 57 9.21 -6.54 -16.63
CA ILE A 57 10.12 -7.64 -16.97
C ILE A 57 10.41 -8.49 -15.73
N ALA A 58 10.74 -7.86 -14.59
CA ALA A 58 11.06 -8.56 -13.36
C ALA A 58 9.88 -9.41 -12.85
N LEU A 59 8.66 -8.86 -12.90
CA LEU A 59 7.46 -9.59 -12.54
C LEU A 59 7.18 -10.74 -13.52
N ALA A 60 7.30 -10.50 -14.84
CA ALA A 60 7.11 -11.56 -15.84
C ALA A 60 8.11 -12.72 -15.65
N PHE A 61 9.36 -12.39 -15.34
CA PHE A 61 10.39 -13.38 -15.00
C PHE A 61 10.01 -14.18 -13.74
N ALA A 62 9.55 -13.53 -12.68
CA ALA A 62 9.09 -14.22 -11.47
C ALA A 62 7.92 -15.19 -11.73
N CYS A 63 6.97 -14.79 -12.57
CA CYS A 63 5.85 -15.63 -12.99
C CYS A 63 6.31 -16.85 -13.82
N PHE A 64 7.27 -16.65 -14.73
CA PHE A 64 7.87 -17.73 -15.50
C PHE A 64 8.56 -18.75 -14.59
N VAL A 65 9.39 -18.29 -13.65
CA VAL A 65 10.11 -19.15 -12.70
C VAL A 65 9.13 -19.99 -11.86
N THR A 66 8.13 -19.34 -11.26
CA THR A 66 7.13 -20.04 -10.41
C THR A 66 6.22 -20.97 -11.21
N GLY A 67 5.88 -20.62 -12.46
CA GLY A 67 5.10 -21.50 -13.33
C GLY A 67 5.85 -22.76 -13.76
N VAL A 68 7.15 -22.62 -14.07
CA VAL A 68 8.03 -23.75 -14.39
C VAL A 68 8.23 -24.66 -13.18
N ASP A 69 8.33 -24.10 -11.97
CA ASP A 69 8.46 -24.86 -10.73
C ASP A 69 7.23 -25.76 -10.49
N ILE A 70 6.01 -25.23 -10.66
CA ILE A 70 4.77 -26.02 -10.57
C ILE A 70 4.74 -27.18 -11.58
N TYR A 71 5.12 -26.91 -12.83
CA TYR A 71 5.08 -27.92 -13.88
C TYR A 71 5.95 -29.13 -13.55
N ASN A 72 7.14 -28.89 -12.99
CA ASN A 72 8.08 -29.95 -12.65
C ASN A 72 7.75 -30.64 -11.32
N CYS A 73 7.21 -29.91 -10.34
CA CYS A 73 6.81 -30.47 -9.04
C CYS A 73 5.52 -31.31 -9.08
N TRP A 74 4.88 -31.49 -10.24
CA TRP A 74 3.63 -32.26 -10.40
C TRP A 74 3.71 -33.70 -9.86
N GLY A 75 4.90 -34.29 -9.80
CA GLY A 75 5.13 -35.65 -9.32
C GLY A 75 4.96 -35.85 -7.80
N SER A 76 5.12 -34.81 -6.99
CA SER A 76 5.03 -34.87 -5.52
C SER A 76 3.95 -33.92 -5.02
N PHE A 77 2.93 -34.47 -4.34
CA PHE A 77 1.79 -33.66 -3.87
C PHE A 77 2.23 -32.53 -2.91
N TYR A 78 3.23 -32.78 -2.07
CA TYR A 78 3.70 -31.80 -1.09
C TYR A 78 4.43 -30.62 -1.76
N GLU A 79 5.34 -30.92 -2.68
CA GLU A 79 6.10 -29.90 -3.41
C GLU A 79 5.19 -29.10 -4.34
N PHE A 80 4.25 -29.78 -5.01
CA PHE A 80 3.24 -29.12 -5.84
C PHE A 80 2.42 -28.09 -5.05
N VAL A 81 1.91 -28.45 -3.87
CA VAL A 81 1.11 -27.54 -3.04
C VAL A 81 1.94 -26.31 -2.63
N TYR A 82 3.18 -26.52 -2.20
CA TYR A 82 4.08 -25.42 -1.82
C TYR A 82 4.35 -24.46 -3.00
N SER A 83 4.69 -25.01 -4.17
CA SER A 83 4.89 -24.23 -5.40
C SER A 83 3.62 -23.52 -5.85
N PHE A 84 2.44 -24.13 -5.64
CA PHE A 84 1.15 -23.54 -5.98
C PHE A 84 0.82 -22.30 -5.15
N ILE A 85 1.13 -22.31 -3.86
CA ILE A 85 1.00 -21.13 -2.98
C ILE A 85 1.94 -20.01 -3.45
N GLY A 86 3.20 -20.33 -3.75
CA GLY A 86 4.17 -19.37 -4.30
C GLY A 86 3.72 -18.73 -5.61
N PHE A 87 3.11 -19.51 -6.51
CA PHE A 87 2.53 -18.98 -7.75
C PHE A 87 1.28 -18.13 -7.51
N GLY A 88 0.38 -18.54 -6.59
CA GLY A 88 -0.81 -17.78 -6.21
C GLY A 88 -0.46 -16.38 -5.72
N THR A 89 0.54 -16.28 -4.82
CA THR A 89 1.04 -14.98 -4.35
C THR A 89 1.68 -14.15 -5.49
N CYS A 90 2.43 -14.77 -6.40
CA CYS A 90 2.97 -14.09 -7.58
C CYS A 90 1.86 -13.53 -8.49
N CYS A 91 0.79 -14.32 -8.73
CA CYS A 91 -0.37 -13.90 -9.50
C CYS A 91 -1.11 -12.72 -8.88
N ILE A 92 -1.18 -12.62 -7.55
CA ILE A 92 -1.75 -11.45 -6.86
C ILE A 92 -0.93 -10.20 -7.18
N VAL A 93 0.40 -10.26 -7.03
CA VAL A 93 1.28 -9.10 -7.29
C VAL A 93 1.16 -8.65 -8.74
N GLN A 94 1.13 -9.60 -9.66
CA GLN A 94 0.94 -9.34 -11.09
C GLN A 94 -0.40 -8.68 -11.39
N SER A 95 -1.48 -9.21 -10.82
CA SER A 95 -2.82 -8.68 -11.01
C SER A 95 -2.94 -7.27 -10.43
N LYS A 96 -2.38 -7.03 -9.23
CA LYS A 96 -2.28 -5.70 -8.61
C LYS A 96 -1.57 -4.73 -9.55
N PHE A 97 -0.35 -5.07 -9.96
CA PHE A 97 0.47 -4.22 -10.82
C PHE A 97 -0.23 -3.92 -12.14
N ALA A 98 -0.82 -4.93 -12.79
CA ALA A 98 -1.56 -4.78 -14.05
C ALA A 98 -2.78 -3.85 -13.90
N VAL A 99 -3.61 -4.03 -12.87
CA VAL A 99 -4.80 -3.19 -12.65
C VAL A 99 -4.40 -1.75 -12.35
N PHE A 100 -3.39 -1.52 -11.51
CA PHE A 100 -2.89 -0.16 -11.24
C PHE A 100 -2.22 0.46 -12.47
N MET A 101 -1.58 -0.33 -13.32
CA MET A 101 -1.02 0.13 -14.59
C MET A 101 -2.11 0.55 -15.58
N VAL A 102 -3.20 -0.21 -15.70
CA VAL A 102 -4.37 0.17 -16.53
C VAL A 102 -5.03 1.44 -15.99
N LYS A 103 -5.21 1.53 -14.66
CA LYS A 103 -5.82 2.70 -14.00
C LYS A 103 -4.80 3.79 -13.64
N ARG A 104 -3.57 3.76 -14.20
CA ARG A 104 -2.44 4.60 -13.78
C ARG A 104 -2.74 6.10 -13.77
N LYS A 105 -3.47 6.59 -14.78
CA LYS A 105 -3.86 8.01 -14.85
C LYS A 105 -4.73 8.43 -13.67
N LYS A 106 -5.71 7.59 -13.31
CA LYS A 106 -6.59 7.83 -12.16
C LYS A 106 -5.79 7.74 -10.86
N TYR A 107 -4.93 6.73 -10.73
CA TYR A 107 -4.08 6.56 -9.55
C TYR A 107 -3.13 7.75 -9.31
N LEU A 108 -2.44 8.23 -10.35
CA LEU A 108 -1.56 9.40 -10.23
C LEU A 108 -2.33 10.70 -9.95
N ASN A 109 -3.56 10.83 -10.45
CA ASN A 109 -4.43 11.95 -10.11
C ASN A 109 -4.87 11.89 -8.64
N LEU A 110 -5.23 10.70 -8.14
CA LEU A 110 -5.53 10.49 -6.73
C LEU A 110 -4.32 10.86 -5.86
N MET A 111 -3.11 10.40 -6.21
CA MET A 111 -1.88 10.77 -5.48
C MET A 111 -1.66 12.28 -5.37
N ARG A 112 -1.93 13.04 -6.44
CA ARG A 112 -1.87 14.51 -6.40
C ARG A 112 -2.98 15.09 -5.54
N TYR A 113 -4.19 14.58 -5.68
CA TYR A 113 -5.36 15.07 -4.97
C TYR A 113 -5.25 14.84 -3.45
N THR A 114 -4.87 13.62 -3.05
CA THR A 114 -4.49 13.24 -1.68
C THR A 114 -3.38 14.14 -1.16
N SER A 115 -2.38 14.43 -1.98
CA SER A 115 -1.28 15.31 -1.61
C SER A 115 -1.74 16.71 -1.26
N ASP A 116 -2.57 17.29 -2.12
CA ASP A 116 -3.02 18.67 -1.97
C ASP A 116 -4.05 18.79 -0.84
N ILE A 117 -4.94 17.81 -0.65
CA ILE A 117 -6.01 17.90 0.36
C ILE A 117 -5.53 17.48 1.74
N LEU A 118 -4.83 16.34 1.85
CA LEU A 118 -4.50 15.77 3.15
C LEU A 118 -3.29 16.46 3.80
N TRP A 119 -2.36 16.97 2.99
CA TRP A 119 -1.10 17.55 3.49
C TRP A 119 -1.11 19.09 3.56
N THR A 120 -2.21 19.75 3.19
CA THR A 120 -2.34 21.21 3.39
C THR A 120 -2.47 21.52 4.89
N ARG A 121 -1.40 22.15 5.40
CA ARG A 121 -1.14 22.45 6.81
C ARG A 121 -2.33 23.20 7.44
N HIS A 122 -3.03 22.55 8.36
CA HIS A 122 -4.07 23.21 9.15
C HIS A 122 -3.43 24.06 10.26
N HIS A 123 -3.86 25.32 10.37
CA HIS A 123 -3.29 26.29 11.32
C HIS A 123 -3.78 26.14 12.76
N THR A 124 -4.78 25.30 13.04
CA THR A 124 -5.31 25.07 14.39
C THR A 124 -4.41 24.12 15.19
N GLU A 125 -4.12 24.44 16.47
CA GLU A 125 -3.27 23.60 17.33
C GLU A 125 -3.79 22.16 17.47
N TYR A 126 -5.10 22.00 17.62
CA TYR A 126 -5.75 20.68 17.61
C TYR A 126 -5.46 19.89 16.33
N GLY A 127 -5.54 20.55 15.17
CA GLY A 127 -5.30 19.89 13.89
C GLY A 127 -3.86 19.39 13.72
N LYS A 128 -2.89 20.13 14.26
CA LYS A 128 -1.48 19.70 14.28
C LYS A 128 -1.28 18.45 15.16
N GLY A 129 -1.96 18.38 16.31
CA GLY A 129 -1.94 17.20 17.19
C GLY A 129 -2.47 15.95 16.48
N VAL A 130 -3.65 16.05 15.86
CA VAL A 130 -4.27 14.93 15.13
C VAL A 130 -3.41 14.46 13.96
N ILE A 131 -2.85 15.38 13.16
CA ILE A 131 -1.97 15.01 12.03
C ILE A 131 -0.72 14.29 12.54
N LYS A 132 -0.11 14.75 13.63
CA LYS A 132 1.07 14.10 14.23
C LYS A 132 0.75 12.68 14.72
N ASP A 133 -0.43 12.46 15.28
CA ASP A 133 -0.89 11.13 15.67
C ASP A 133 -1.13 10.22 14.46
N CYS A 134 -1.74 10.75 13.39
CA CYS A 134 -1.89 10.05 12.11
C CYS A 134 -0.53 9.67 11.50
N GLU A 135 0.45 10.57 11.51
CA GLU A 135 1.81 10.29 11.03
C GLU A 135 2.48 9.19 11.83
N ARG A 136 2.35 9.21 13.17
CA ARG A 136 2.88 8.17 14.03
C ARG A 136 2.24 6.82 13.71
N GLN A 137 0.91 6.77 13.62
CA GLN A 137 0.17 5.55 13.27
C GLN A 137 0.56 5.01 11.89
N ALA A 138 0.63 5.88 10.88
CA ALA A 138 1.04 5.50 9.53
C ALA A 138 2.48 4.98 9.49
N MET A 139 3.40 5.62 10.22
CA MET A 139 4.79 5.17 10.31
C MET A 139 4.89 3.77 10.90
N TYR A 140 4.19 3.49 12.01
CA TYR A 140 4.16 2.13 12.58
C TYR A 140 3.64 1.10 11.58
N PHE A 141 2.53 1.40 10.89
CA PHE A 141 1.94 0.49 9.92
C PHE A 141 2.89 0.20 8.74
N ILE A 142 3.44 1.25 8.12
CA ILE A 142 4.35 1.13 6.97
C ILE A 142 5.62 0.37 7.34
N VAL A 143 6.24 0.70 8.48
CA VAL A 143 7.48 0.05 8.92
C VAL A 143 7.24 -1.43 9.23
N LEU A 144 6.18 -1.74 9.98
CA LEU A 144 5.83 -3.11 10.33
C LEU A 144 5.57 -3.95 9.07
N PHE A 145 4.72 -3.46 8.17
CA PHE A 145 4.35 -4.20 6.96
C PHE A 145 5.53 -4.39 6.01
N THR A 146 6.38 -3.36 5.86
CA THR A 146 7.61 -3.45 5.06
C THR A 146 8.61 -4.44 5.67
N PHE A 147 8.79 -4.41 7.00
CA PHE A 147 9.70 -5.32 7.70
C PHE A 147 9.26 -6.77 7.54
N LEU A 148 7.96 -7.05 7.68
CA LEU A 148 7.41 -8.40 7.48
C LEU A 148 7.61 -8.87 6.03
N ALA A 149 7.24 -8.05 5.04
CA ALA A 149 7.37 -8.41 3.63
C ALA A 149 8.83 -8.63 3.19
N GLN A 150 9.73 -7.74 3.60
CA GLN A 150 11.16 -7.84 3.29
C GLN A 150 11.84 -8.96 4.09
N GLY A 151 11.40 -9.21 5.32
CA GLY A 151 11.88 -10.32 6.15
C GLY A 151 11.64 -11.66 5.48
N VAL A 152 10.46 -11.86 4.89
CA VAL A 152 10.15 -13.07 4.11
C VAL A 152 11.11 -13.22 2.92
N SER A 153 11.31 -12.17 2.11
CA SER A 153 12.28 -12.19 1.00
C SER A 153 13.71 -12.50 1.45
N LEU A 154 14.12 -11.97 2.60
CA LEU A 154 15.43 -12.24 3.17
C LEU A 154 15.56 -13.70 3.58
N CYS A 155 14.53 -14.29 4.21
CA CYS A 155 14.50 -15.72 4.54
C CYS A 155 14.65 -16.60 3.29
N TYR A 156 13.88 -16.30 2.22
CA TYR A 156 13.97 -17.01 0.94
C TYR A 156 15.35 -16.87 0.28
N THR A 157 16.07 -15.77 0.53
CA THR A 157 17.43 -15.57 -0.01
C THR A 157 18.49 -16.26 0.84
N VAL A 158 18.35 -16.27 2.16
CA VAL A 158 19.36 -16.82 3.10
C VAL A 158 19.33 -18.35 3.13
N GLN A 159 18.13 -18.96 3.08
CA GLN A 159 17.97 -20.42 3.07
C GLN A 159 18.84 -21.16 2.03
N PRO A 160 18.81 -20.81 0.72
CA PRO A 160 19.66 -21.46 -0.28
C PRO A 160 21.15 -21.18 -0.06
N ILE A 161 21.53 -20.01 0.45
CA ILE A 161 22.93 -19.68 0.76
C ILE A 161 23.46 -20.62 1.83
N LEU A 162 22.70 -20.80 2.93
CA LEU A 162 23.09 -21.70 4.02
C LEU A 162 23.18 -23.17 3.55
N LEU A 163 22.23 -23.60 2.72
CA LEU A 163 22.21 -24.97 2.18
C LEU A 163 23.31 -25.24 1.14
N ASN A 164 23.87 -24.20 0.53
CA ASN A 164 24.97 -24.30 -0.42
C ASN A 164 26.35 -24.28 0.24
N ILE A 165 26.47 -23.91 1.52
CA ILE A 165 27.74 -23.97 2.26
C ILE A 165 28.12 -25.44 2.44
N GLY A 166 29.12 -25.90 1.69
CA GLY A 166 29.65 -27.27 1.75
C GLY A 166 29.16 -28.22 0.65
N ARG A 167 28.37 -27.75 -0.34
CA ARG A 167 27.94 -28.55 -1.50
C ARG A 167 28.84 -28.36 -2.73
N ASN A 168 28.96 -29.43 -3.54
CA ASN A 168 29.77 -29.45 -4.76
C ASN A 168 29.13 -28.61 -5.88
N GLU A 169 29.89 -28.27 -6.93
CA GLU A 169 29.45 -27.37 -8.01
C GLU A 169 28.22 -27.87 -8.79
N THR A 170 27.99 -29.18 -8.81
CA THR A 170 26.87 -29.82 -9.52
C THR A 170 25.55 -29.85 -8.74
N ASP A 171 25.58 -29.61 -7.42
CA ASP A 171 24.41 -29.74 -6.51
C ASP A 171 24.00 -28.40 -5.87
N ARG A 172 24.34 -27.28 -6.52
CA ARG A 172 24.00 -25.94 -5.99
C ARG A 172 22.51 -25.66 -6.16
N LEU A 173 21.85 -25.24 -5.08
CA LEU A 173 20.44 -24.87 -5.06
C LEU A 173 20.25 -23.38 -5.34
N PHE A 174 19.26 -23.04 -6.16
CA PHE A 174 18.79 -21.67 -6.35
C PHE A 174 17.74 -21.29 -5.29
N PRO A 175 17.51 -20.00 -5.00
CA PRO A 175 16.43 -19.52 -4.12
C PRO A 175 15.04 -19.97 -4.58
N PHE A 176 14.85 -20.05 -5.90
CA PHE A 176 13.70 -20.70 -6.52
C PHE A 176 14.24 -21.76 -7.47
N THR A 177 13.68 -22.97 -7.40
CA THR A 177 14.11 -24.11 -8.22
C THR A 177 14.00 -23.75 -9.70
N PHE A 178 15.14 -23.69 -10.38
CA PHE A 178 15.21 -23.27 -11.78
C PHE A 178 15.37 -24.51 -12.66
N TRP A 179 14.24 -25.03 -13.16
CA TRP A 179 14.20 -26.24 -13.98
C TRP A 179 14.43 -25.92 -15.46
N VAL A 180 15.66 -25.57 -15.82
CA VAL A 180 16.04 -25.31 -17.20
C VAL A 180 17.33 -26.04 -17.53
N ASP A 181 17.32 -26.84 -18.59
CA ASP A 181 18.46 -27.62 -19.12
C ASP A 181 19.50 -26.72 -19.82
N LEU A 182 20.00 -25.69 -19.13
CA LEU A 182 21.13 -24.87 -19.55
C LEU A 182 22.31 -25.09 -18.59
N PRO A 183 23.58 -24.86 -19.02
CA PRO A 183 24.77 -24.97 -18.16
C PRO A 183 24.88 -23.80 -17.16
N ILE A 184 23.80 -23.48 -16.46
CA ILE A 184 23.70 -22.36 -15.49
C ILE A 184 24.28 -22.77 -14.13
N TYR A 185 24.47 -24.07 -13.88
CA TYR A 185 25.09 -24.57 -12.65
C TYR A 185 26.62 -24.37 -12.61
N VAL A 186 27.22 -23.98 -13.75
CA VAL A 186 28.66 -23.73 -13.87
C VAL A 186 28.96 -22.25 -13.57
N SER A 187 30.00 -22.00 -12.75
CA SER A 187 30.50 -20.62 -12.54
C SER A 187 31.03 -20.06 -13.85
N PRO A 188 30.71 -18.80 -14.25
CA PRO A 188 30.11 -17.70 -13.48
C PRO A 188 28.59 -17.50 -13.69
N TRP A 189 27.94 -18.31 -14.53
CA TRP A 189 26.53 -18.13 -14.89
C TRP A 189 25.57 -18.36 -13.72
N PHE A 190 25.96 -19.25 -12.80
CA PHE A 190 25.24 -19.50 -11.54
C PHE A 190 25.06 -18.21 -10.72
N GLU A 191 26.13 -17.44 -10.55
CA GLU A 191 26.14 -16.23 -9.72
C GLU A 191 25.26 -15.14 -10.32
N ILE A 192 25.30 -14.99 -11.64
CA ILE A 192 24.47 -14.02 -12.36
C ILE A 192 22.99 -14.38 -12.24
N ALA A 193 22.62 -15.64 -12.48
CA ALA A 193 21.24 -16.10 -12.37
C ALA A 193 20.72 -15.98 -10.93
N PHE A 194 21.56 -16.31 -9.94
CA PHE A 194 21.24 -16.14 -8.53
C PHE A 194 20.93 -14.67 -8.19
N VAL A 195 21.79 -13.74 -8.60
CA VAL A 195 21.58 -12.30 -8.37
C VAL A 195 20.30 -11.80 -9.05
N VAL A 196 20.03 -12.23 -10.29
CA VAL A 196 18.81 -11.83 -11.02
C VAL A 196 17.54 -12.34 -10.32
N GLN A 197 17.55 -13.57 -9.80
CA GLN A 197 16.42 -14.11 -9.04
C GLN A 197 16.21 -13.35 -7.72
N VAL A 198 17.28 -13.05 -6.99
CA VAL A 198 17.20 -12.26 -5.76
C VAL A 198 16.64 -10.87 -6.04
N LEU A 199 17.17 -10.16 -7.04
CA LEU A 199 16.66 -8.83 -7.43
C LEU A 199 15.17 -8.88 -7.82
N SER A 200 14.75 -9.91 -8.55
CA SER A 200 13.34 -10.10 -8.95
C SER A 200 12.44 -10.40 -7.74
N CYS A 201 12.93 -11.19 -6.78
CA CYS A 201 12.22 -11.48 -5.53
C CYS A 201 12.00 -10.21 -4.69
N TYR A 202 13.07 -9.45 -4.44
CA TYR A 202 12.98 -8.18 -3.71
C TYR A 202 12.07 -7.17 -4.41
N HIS A 203 12.14 -7.10 -5.74
CA HIS A 203 11.27 -6.22 -6.52
C HIS A 203 9.79 -6.63 -6.46
N THR A 204 9.51 -7.93 -6.54
CA THR A 204 8.15 -8.48 -6.38
C THR A 204 7.59 -8.14 -5.00
N SER A 205 8.40 -8.24 -3.95
CA SER A 205 8.00 -7.86 -2.60
C SER A 205 7.71 -6.37 -2.47
N ILE A 206 8.51 -5.49 -3.08
CA ILE A 206 8.21 -4.04 -3.13
C ILE A 206 6.86 -3.81 -3.81
N CYS A 207 6.61 -4.47 -4.95
CA CYS A 207 5.35 -4.36 -5.68
C CYS A 207 4.16 -4.90 -4.88
N TYR A 208 4.36 -5.93 -4.04
CA TYR A 208 3.32 -6.48 -3.17
C TYR A 208 2.83 -5.44 -2.15
N PHE A 209 3.73 -4.79 -1.42
CA PHE A 209 3.33 -3.94 -0.30
C PHE A 209 3.16 -2.46 -0.63
N CYS A 210 3.76 -1.94 -1.71
CA CYS A 210 3.80 -0.49 -1.96
C CYS A 210 2.40 0.14 -2.11
N PHE A 211 1.49 -0.55 -2.82
CA PHE A 211 0.12 -0.08 -3.03
C PHE A 211 -0.72 -0.17 -1.76
N ASP A 212 -0.51 -1.20 -0.94
CA ASP A 212 -1.21 -1.42 0.33
C ASP A 212 -0.77 -0.37 1.37
N ASN A 213 0.53 -0.05 1.41
CA ASN A 213 1.07 1.02 2.26
C ASN A 213 0.48 2.39 1.89
N TYR A 214 0.28 2.67 0.60
CA TYR A 214 -0.36 3.90 0.16
C TYR A 214 -1.85 3.95 0.54
N LEU A 215 -2.57 2.83 0.40
CA LEU A 215 -3.96 2.73 0.83
C LEU A 215 -4.10 3.00 2.34
N ALA A 216 -3.29 2.33 3.14
CA ALA A 216 -3.29 2.48 4.60
C ALA A 216 -2.94 3.92 5.01
N LEU A 217 -1.90 4.50 4.41
CA LEU A 217 -1.52 5.90 4.62
C LEU A 217 -2.70 6.83 4.33
N THR A 218 -3.32 6.67 3.15
CA THR A 218 -4.43 7.53 2.72
C THR A 218 -5.62 7.41 3.67
N ASN A 219 -6.00 6.19 4.06
CA ASN A 219 -7.12 5.95 4.99
C ASN A 219 -6.88 6.54 6.39
N ILE A 220 -5.66 6.44 6.91
CA ILE A 220 -5.30 7.03 8.22
C ILE A 220 -5.41 8.56 8.16
N PHE A 221 -4.91 9.18 7.10
CA PHE A 221 -4.98 10.64 6.94
C PHE A 221 -6.42 11.13 6.66
N ILE A 222 -7.20 10.40 5.87
CA ILE A 222 -8.64 10.68 5.68
C ILE A 222 -9.36 10.67 7.02
N THR A 223 -9.14 9.64 7.84
CA THR A 223 -9.71 9.54 9.18
C THR A 223 -9.27 10.70 10.08
N GLY A 224 -8.00 11.11 9.97
CA GLY A 224 -7.48 12.31 10.64
C GLY A 224 -8.23 13.57 10.23
N GLN A 225 -8.48 13.77 8.94
CA GLN A 225 -9.24 14.92 8.44
C GLN A 225 -10.70 14.90 8.90
N PHE A 226 -11.36 13.73 8.97
CA PHE A 226 -12.69 13.62 9.55
C PHE A 226 -12.71 13.99 11.04
N LYS A 227 -11.69 13.58 11.82
CA LYS A 227 -11.57 13.98 13.24
C LYS A 227 -11.41 15.49 13.40
N ILE A 228 -10.58 16.12 12.57
CA ILE A 228 -10.40 17.59 12.58
C ILE A 228 -11.71 18.29 12.23
N LEU A 229 -12.42 17.80 11.22
CA LEU A 229 -13.70 18.34 10.80
C LEU A 229 -14.76 18.21 11.89
N LYS A 230 -14.84 17.04 12.55
CA LYS A 230 -15.74 16.80 13.69
C LYS A 230 -15.48 17.80 14.81
N ASN A 231 -14.23 17.96 15.23
CA ASN A 231 -13.88 18.91 16.28
C ASN A 231 -14.21 20.36 15.90
N ARG A 232 -14.01 20.75 14.62
CA ARG A 232 -14.42 22.07 14.14
C ARG A 232 -15.93 22.26 14.23
N LEU A 233 -16.71 21.24 13.91
CA LEU A 233 -18.17 21.28 13.99
C LEU A 233 -18.67 21.39 15.43
N GLU A 234 -18.09 20.63 16.37
CA GLU A 234 -18.42 20.69 17.80
C GLU A 234 -18.15 22.10 18.38
N VAL A 235 -16.97 22.67 18.09
CA VAL A 235 -16.62 24.04 18.52
C VAL A 235 -17.56 25.09 17.94
N LEU A 236 -18.04 24.91 16.70
CA LEU A 236 -19.02 25.81 16.07
C LEU A 236 -20.39 25.70 16.72
N PHE A 237 -20.84 24.49 17.08
CA PHE A 237 -22.11 24.25 17.76
C PHE A 237 -22.11 24.86 19.18
N ASP A 238 -21.06 24.64 19.96
CA ASP A 238 -20.93 25.22 21.30
C ASP A 238 -20.93 26.76 21.26
N ALA A 239 -20.26 27.34 20.25
CA ALA A 239 -20.25 28.77 20.04
C ALA A 239 -21.65 29.32 19.69
N ASP A 240 -22.50 28.58 18.97
CA ASP A 240 -23.86 29.02 18.67
C ASP A 240 -24.75 28.98 19.92
N HIS A 241 -24.66 27.91 20.72
CA HIS A 241 -25.43 27.74 21.96
C HIS A 241 -25.15 28.82 23.01
N VAL A 242 -23.88 29.16 23.25
CA VAL A 242 -23.51 30.19 24.25
C VAL A 242 -23.97 31.60 23.83
N ASN A 243 -24.10 31.87 22.53
CA ASN A 243 -24.40 33.21 22.01
C ASN A 243 -25.90 33.47 21.79
N LEU A 244 -26.77 32.50 22.08
CA LEU A 244 -28.24 32.69 22.08
C LEU A 244 -28.76 33.35 23.35
N GLN A 245 -27.92 33.52 24.38
CA GLN A 245 -28.31 34.20 25.63
C GLN A 245 -28.54 35.70 25.39
N GLU A 246 -29.75 36.18 25.67
CA GLU A 246 -30.08 37.60 25.56
C GLU A 246 -29.33 38.42 26.62
N PRO A 247 -28.73 39.57 26.24
CA PRO A 247 -28.16 40.48 27.22
C PRO A 247 -29.28 41.24 27.95
N GLU A 248 -29.24 41.24 29.28
CA GLU A 248 -30.08 42.14 30.07
C GLU A 248 -29.56 43.59 29.95
N GLY A 249 -30.36 44.50 29.35
CA GLY A 249 -30.10 45.94 29.38
C GLY A 249 -30.33 46.73 28.08
N ASN A 250 -29.97 48.02 28.11
CA ASN A 250 -30.36 49.07 27.16
C ASN A 250 -29.56 49.11 25.82
N ARG A 251 -28.89 48.02 25.42
CA ARG A 251 -28.05 47.93 24.20
C ARG A 251 -28.60 46.99 23.12
N ARG A 252 -29.92 46.81 23.07
CA ARG A 252 -30.61 45.87 22.17
C ARG A 252 -30.28 46.07 20.68
N THR A 253 -30.30 47.29 20.16
CA THR A 253 -30.12 47.57 18.72
C THR A 253 -28.72 47.23 18.20
N SER A 254 -27.67 47.52 19.00
CA SER A 254 -26.28 47.17 18.66
C SER A 254 -26.04 45.66 18.73
N TRP A 255 -26.72 44.97 19.65
CA TRP A 255 -26.66 43.52 19.80
C TRP A 255 -27.27 42.79 18.60
N TYR A 256 -28.44 43.21 18.09
CA TYR A 256 -29.05 42.58 16.90
C TYR A 256 -28.17 42.68 15.63
N LEU A 257 -27.54 43.85 15.40
CA LEU A 257 -26.62 44.03 14.27
C LEU A 257 -25.35 43.18 14.40
N THR A 258 -24.81 43.09 15.61
CA THR A 258 -23.62 42.25 15.89
C THR A 258 -23.96 40.76 15.79
N LYS A 259 -25.15 40.37 16.27
CA LYS A 259 -25.70 39.01 16.16
C LYS A 259 -25.89 38.59 14.70
N SER A 260 -26.47 39.44 13.85
CA SER A 260 -26.69 39.09 12.43
C SER A 260 -25.36 38.93 11.66
N ARG A 261 -24.37 39.81 11.89
CA ARG A 261 -23.03 39.66 11.29
C ARG A 261 -22.32 38.38 11.73
N ARG A 262 -22.45 38.01 13.01
CA ARG A 262 -21.83 36.82 13.59
C ARG A 262 -22.53 35.53 13.14
N MET A 263 -23.86 35.54 13.07
CA MET A 263 -24.67 34.45 12.50
C MET A 263 -24.30 34.19 11.03
N ASN A 264 -24.14 35.25 10.22
CA ASN A 264 -23.68 35.09 8.84
C ASN A 264 -22.28 34.45 8.75
N ARG A 265 -21.39 34.72 9.71
CA ARG A 265 -20.07 34.07 9.79
C ARG A 265 -20.21 32.60 10.20
N LEU A 266 -21.04 32.27 11.18
CA LEU A 266 -21.28 30.87 11.60
C LEU A 266 -21.89 30.04 10.46
N VAL A 267 -22.89 30.58 9.75
CA VAL A 267 -23.48 29.93 8.57
C VAL A 267 -22.44 29.76 7.46
N HIS A 268 -21.52 30.71 7.29
CA HIS A 268 -20.43 30.60 6.32
C HIS A 268 -19.44 29.49 6.68
N GLU A 269 -18.98 29.43 7.94
CA GLU A 269 -18.10 28.37 8.44
C GLU A 269 -18.76 27.00 8.37
N TYR A 270 -20.04 26.90 8.72
CA TYR A 270 -20.82 25.66 8.59
C TYR A 270 -20.89 25.18 7.13
N LYS A 271 -21.15 26.09 6.19
CA LYS A 271 -21.11 25.79 4.74
C LYS A 271 -19.71 25.32 4.31
N LEU A 272 -18.64 25.88 4.87
CA LEU A 272 -17.27 25.45 4.59
C LEU A 272 -17.01 24.03 5.12
N CYS A 273 -17.47 23.71 6.33
CA CYS A 273 -17.39 22.38 6.90
C CYS A 273 -18.12 21.34 6.03
N ILE A 274 -19.33 21.64 5.55
CA ILE A 274 -20.07 20.76 4.65
C ILE A 274 -19.29 20.53 3.34
N LYS A 275 -18.74 21.60 2.75
CA LYS A 275 -17.92 21.47 1.54
C LYS A 275 -16.68 20.60 1.77
N GLN A 276 -15.99 20.78 2.90
CA GLN A 276 -14.83 19.96 3.26
C GLN A 276 -15.23 18.48 3.47
N HIS A 277 -16.39 18.23 4.10
CA HIS A 277 -16.95 16.89 4.26
C HIS A 277 -17.21 16.22 2.91
N GLN A 278 -17.88 16.93 1.99
CA GLN A 278 -18.19 16.43 0.65
C GLN A 278 -16.92 16.10 -0.15
N LEU A 279 -15.89 16.95 -0.08
CA LEU A 279 -14.60 16.69 -0.73
C LEU A 279 -13.91 15.45 -0.17
N LEU A 280 -14.06 15.18 1.14
CA LEU A 280 -13.45 14.03 1.78
C LEU A 280 -14.20 12.72 1.46
N ILE A 281 -15.54 12.78 1.32
CA ILE A 281 -16.33 11.65 0.82
C ILE A 281 -15.94 11.33 -0.62
N ASP A 282 -15.88 12.33 -1.50
CA ASP A 282 -15.45 12.14 -2.89
C ASP A 282 -14.04 11.53 -2.97
N LEU A 283 -13.14 11.89 -2.06
CA LEU A 283 -11.82 11.27 -1.96
C LEU A 283 -11.90 9.79 -1.54
N VAL A 284 -12.77 9.44 -0.59
CA VAL A 284 -12.99 8.04 -0.17
C VAL A 284 -13.56 7.21 -1.32
N ASP A 285 -14.56 7.74 -2.03
CA ASP A 285 -15.19 7.06 -3.17
C ASP A 285 -14.15 6.78 -4.27
N GLN A 286 -13.27 7.75 -4.56
CA GLN A 286 -12.17 7.55 -5.53
C GLN A 286 -11.17 6.47 -5.09
N VAL A 287 -10.86 6.38 -3.79
CA VAL A 287 -9.99 5.34 -3.23
C VAL A 287 -10.67 3.97 -3.35
N GLU A 288 -11.95 3.89 -2.98
CA GLU A 288 -12.76 2.66 -3.04
C GLU A 288 -12.85 2.14 -4.48
N ASP A 289 -13.17 2.98 -5.45
CA ASP A 289 -13.26 2.62 -6.88
C ASP A 289 -11.94 2.06 -7.46
N LEU A 290 -10.80 2.52 -6.92
CA LEU A 290 -9.48 2.07 -7.36
C LEU A 290 -9.11 0.73 -6.72
N TYR A 291 -9.39 0.57 -5.42
CA TYR A 291 -8.88 -0.55 -4.62
C TYR A 291 -9.89 -1.68 -4.39
N SER A 292 -11.21 -1.45 -4.54
CA SER A 292 -12.27 -2.43 -4.21
C SER A 292 -12.06 -3.78 -4.89
N PHE A 293 -11.92 -3.78 -6.22
CA PHE A 293 -11.69 -5.02 -6.98
C PHE A 293 -10.39 -5.74 -6.58
N ILE A 294 -9.32 -4.99 -6.34
CA ILE A 294 -8.00 -5.54 -6.00
C ILE A 294 -8.02 -6.16 -4.60
N ASN A 295 -8.63 -5.46 -3.63
CA ASN A 295 -8.77 -5.94 -2.27
C ASN A 295 -9.65 -7.19 -2.22
N LEU A 296 -10.74 -7.22 -3.00
CA LEU A 296 -11.57 -8.42 -3.15
C LEU A 296 -10.74 -9.59 -3.67
N LEU A 297 -9.98 -9.39 -4.75
CA LEU A 297 -9.13 -10.42 -5.33
C LEU A 297 -8.10 -10.94 -4.32
N GLN A 298 -7.43 -10.03 -3.60
CA GLN A 298 -6.46 -10.41 -2.58
C GLN A 298 -7.09 -11.21 -1.44
N LEU A 299 -8.27 -10.82 -0.95
CA LEU A 299 -8.97 -11.55 0.11
C LEU A 299 -9.40 -12.94 -0.33
N VAL A 300 -9.88 -13.09 -1.57
CA VAL A 300 -10.27 -14.39 -2.12
C VAL A 300 -9.07 -15.33 -2.22
N VAL A 301 -7.94 -14.84 -2.72
CA VAL A 301 -6.72 -15.66 -2.85
C VAL A 301 -6.13 -16.00 -1.48
N LEU A 302 -6.10 -15.05 -0.54
CA LEU A 302 -5.66 -15.35 0.83
C LEU A 302 -6.57 -16.38 1.50
N ALA A 303 -7.90 -16.25 1.36
CA ALA A 303 -8.84 -17.22 1.91
C ALA A 303 -8.63 -18.61 1.31
N TRP A 304 -8.31 -18.68 0.01
CA TRP A 304 -7.93 -19.92 -0.65
C TRP A 304 -6.65 -20.52 -0.05
N GLU A 305 -5.59 -19.72 0.10
CA GLU A 305 -4.32 -20.16 0.71
C GLU A 305 -4.52 -20.72 2.13
N PHE A 306 -5.30 -20.03 2.97
CA PHE A 306 -5.63 -20.51 4.32
C PHE A 306 -6.47 -21.81 4.31
N THR A 307 -7.34 -21.99 3.31
CA THR A 307 -8.14 -23.22 3.18
C THR A 307 -7.25 -24.41 2.80
N ASP A 308 -6.25 -24.20 1.96
CA ASP A 308 -5.33 -25.27 1.56
C ASP A 308 -4.37 -25.65 2.70
N GLU A 309 -3.85 -24.68 3.47
CA GLU A 309 -3.04 -24.97 4.66
C GLU A 309 -3.82 -25.77 5.71
N THR A 310 -5.07 -25.39 5.99
CA THR A 310 -5.91 -26.12 6.94
C THR A 310 -6.22 -27.53 6.43
N HIS A 311 -6.57 -27.69 5.16
CA HIS A 311 -6.84 -29.01 4.58
C HIS A 311 -5.57 -29.89 4.48
N SER A 312 -4.40 -29.31 4.27
CA SER A 312 -3.10 -29.98 4.34
C SER A 312 -2.78 -30.40 5.77
N PHE A 313 -2.97 -29.52 6.75
CA PHE A 313 -2.80 -29.81 8.18
C PHE A 313 -3.74 -30.93 8.67
N TYR A 314 -5.01 -30.90 8.28
CA TYR A 314 -5.97 -31.98 8.58
C TYR A 314 -5.59 -33.31 7.92
N ARG A 315 -5.06 -33.30 6.70
CA ARG A 315 -4.55 -34.52 6.03
C ARG A 315 -3.31 -35.09 6.72
N VAL A 316 -2.38 -34.24 7.16
CA VAL A 316 -1.19 -34.65 7.93
C VAL A 316 -1.59 -35.22 9.29
N LEU A 317 -2.51 -34.57 10.01
CA LEU A 317 -3.07 -35.11 11.26
C LEU A 317 -3.77 -36.45 11.05
N ARG A 318 -4.61 -36.56 10.01
CA ARG A 318 -5.29 -37.81 9.68
C ARG A 318 -4.29 -38.92 9.32
N TRP A 319 -3.24 -38.60 8.58
CA TRP A 319 -2.17 -39.54 8.24
C TRP A 319 -1.33 -39.96 9.46
N MET A 320 -1.01 -39.03 10.37
CA MET A 320 -0.37 -39.33 11.65
C MET A 320 -1.24 -40.20 12.56
N PHE A 321 -2.55 -39.95 12.62
CA PHE A 321 -3.48 -40.80 13.35
C PHE A 321 -3.57 -42.19 12.72
N TYR A 322 -3.65 -42.29 11.39
CA TYR A 322 -3.70 -43.57 10.69
C TYR A 322 -2.41 -44.40 10.90
N THR A 323 -1.23 -43.79 10.80
CA THR A 323 0.05 -44.48 11.01
C THR A 323 0.24 -44.88 12.48
N THR A 324 -0.17 -44.06 13.43
CA THR A 324 -0.12 -44.39 14.87
C THR A 324 -1.10 -45.51 15.24
N LEU A 325 -2.28 -45.56 14.62
CA LEU A 325 -3.25 -46.65 14.81
C LEU A 325 -2.73 -47.97 14.20
N HIS A 326 -2.10 -47.91 13.02
CA HIS A 326 -1.57 -49.09 12.33
C HIS A 326 -0.34 -49.68 13.03
N VAL A 327 0.49 -48.85 13.67
CA VAL A 327 1.62 -49.29 14.50
C VAL A 327 1.16 -49.93 15.82
N ARG A 328 0.06 -49.45 16.42
CA ARG A 328 -0.52 -50.10 17.61
C ARG A 328 -1.21 -51.44 17.32
N LEU A 329 -1.77 -51.63 16.13
CA LEU A 329 -2.43 -52.88 15.74
C LEU A 329 -1.46 -54.01 15.37
N HIS A 330 -0.18 -53.73 15.21
CA HIS A 330 0.86 -54.74 14.92
C HIS A 330 1.73 -55.12 16.15
N VAL A 331 1.48 -54.51 17.31
CA VAL A 331 2.22 -54.75 18.58
C VAL A 331 1.34 -55.44 19.64
N GLN A 332 0.11 -55.82 19.29
CA GLN A 332 -0.69 -56.83 19.99
C GLN A 332 -0.79 -58.07 19.11
#